data_AF-A0AAE9F157-F1
#
_entry.id   AF-A0AAE9F157-F1
#
_cell.length_a   1.000
_cell.length_b   1.000
_cell.length_c   1.000
_cell.angle_alpha   90.00
_cell.angle_beta   90.00
_cell.angle_gamma   90.00
#
_symmetry.space_group_name_H-M   'P 1'
#
loop_
_entity.id
_entity.type
_entity.pdbx_description
1 polymer ?
#
loop_
_entity_poly.entity_id
_entity_poly.type
_entity_poly.pdbx_seq_one_letter_code
_entity_poly.pdbx_strand_id
1 'polypeptide(L)'
;MVCQHLNATITGLETLKELELAKEGMAQYLSTSTTPYQGIGVWIDGKRKSATQEFQFQDPYLKQHSGSEWYLGKIGTGDCVRMMIFRNTGDSRNGKLFTVKCSSTMEEYVPTSAVICGTPAE
;
A
#
# COMPACT_ATOMS: atom_id res chain seq x y z
N MET A 1 -15.49 5.99 -1.89
CA MET A 1 -14.13 6.53 -2.06
C MET A 1 -13.66 7.11 -0.74
N VAL A 2 -12.64 6.53 -0.11
CA VAL A 2 -12.16 7.02 1.20
C VAL A 2 -11.35 8.31 1.07
N CYS A 3 -10.54 8.54 0.03
CA CYS A 3 -9.70 9.75 -0.06
C CYS A 3 -10.39 11.00 -0.65
N GLN A 4 -11.50 10.83 -1.39
CA GLN A 4 -12.11 11.93 -2.15
C GLN A 4 -12.67 13.07 -1.30
N HIS A 5 -13.09 12.81 -0.07
CA HIS A 5 -13.56 13.86 0.85
C HIS A 5 -12.45 14.84 1.27
N LEU A 6 -11.19 14.49 1.02
CA LEU A 6 -10.01 15.31 1.29
C LEU A 6 -9.43 15.93 0.01
N ASN A 7 -10.14 15.88 -1.11
CA ASN A 7 -9.61 16.20 -2.45
C ASN A 7 -8.31 15.42 -2.77
N ALA A 8 -8.20 14.20 -2.23
CA ALA A 8 -7.04 13.33 -2.38
C ALA A 8 -7.42 12.03 -3.12
N THR A 9 -6.41 11.34 -3.65
CA THR A 9 -6.56 10.00 -4.24
C THR A 9 -5.83 8.97 -3.38
N ILE A 10 -6.18 7.68 -3.50
CA ILE A 10 -5.30 6.63 -2.95
C ILE A 10 -4.00 6.73 -3.74
N THR A 11 -2.86 6.82 -3.05
CA THR A 11 -1.58 7.02 -3.71
C THR A 11 -1.02 5.73 -4.29
N GLY A 12 -0.34 5.81 -5.43
CA GLY A 12 0.39 4.70 -6.04
C GLY A 12 1.86 4.56 -5.61
N LEU A 13 2.39 5.49 -4.80
CA LEU A 13 3.82 5.57 -4.40
C LEU A 13 4.79 5.68 -5.59
N GLU A 14 5.05 6.91 -6.03
CA GLU A 14 5.89 7.26 -7.18
C GLU A 14 7.38 6.93 -6.94
N THR A 15 7.87 7.24 -5.73
CA THR A 15 9.30 7.18 -5.41
C THR A 15 9.57 6.35 -4.16
N LEU A 16 10.81 5.86 -4.03
CA LEU A 16 11.26 5.22 -2.78
C LEU A 16 11.14 6.16 -1.57
N LYS A 17 11.27 7.48 -1.78
CA LYS A 17 11.12 8.46 -0.69
C LYS A 17 9.67 8.55 -0.21
N GLU A 18 8.70 8.49 -1.12
CA GLU A 18 7.28 8.41 -0.74
C GLU A 18 6.95 7.11 -0.02
N LEU A 19 7.53 5.99 -0.47
CA LEU A 19 7.42 4.71 0.21
C LEU A 19 7.96 4.80 1.65
N GLU A 20 9.15 5.34 1.86
CA GLU A 20 9.73 5.48 3.22
C GLU A 20 8.88 6.40 4.10
N LEU A 21 8.41 7.54 3.56
CA LEU A 21 7.52 8.44 4.31
C LEU A 21 6.21 7.75 4.72
N ALA A 22 5.61 7.00 3.79
CA ALA A 22 4.43 6.19 4.05
C ALA A 22 4.67 5.13 5.14
N LYS A 23 5.82 4.44 5.08
CA LYS A 23 6.23 3.45 6.08
C LYS A 23 6.41 4.10 7.45
N GLU A 24 7.11 5.23 7.54
CA GLU A 24 7.34 5.96 8.80
C GLU A 24 6.03 6.39 9.46
N GLY A 25 5.12 7.01 8.71
CA GLY A 25 3.83 7.44 9.23
C GLY A 25 2.97 6.27 9.74
N MET A 26 2.95 5.17 8.99
CA MET A 26 2.20 3.97 9.39
C MET A 26 2.85 3.23 10.57
N ALA A 27 4.18 3.22 10.65
CA ALA A 27 4.91 2.66 11.79
C ALA A 27 4.64 3.48 13.06
N GLN A 28 4.60 4.81 12.97
CA GLN A 28 4.22 5.69 14.07
C GLN A 28 2.76 5.48 14.50
N TYR A 29 1.85 5.30 13.55
CA TYR A 29 0.46 4.94 13.86
C TYR A 29 0.40 3.60 14.61
N LEU A 30 1.11 2.58 14.13
CA LEU A 30 1.15 1.27 14.79
C LEU A 30 1.77 1.34 16.19
N SER A 31 2.84 2.11 16.40
CA SER A 31 3.52 2.20 17.70
C SER A 31 2.63 2.79 18.80
N THR A 32 1.67 3.65 18.42
CA THR A 32 0.70 4.26 19.34
C THR A 32 -0.66 3.53 19.38
N SER A 33 -0.92 2.65 18.42
CA SER A 33 -2.15 1.87 18.33
C SER A 33 -2.21 0.76 19.39
N THR A 34 -3.37 0.62 20.04
CA THR A 34 -3.70 -0.48 20.95
C THR A 34 -4.17 -1.75 20.23
N THR A 35 -4.18 -1.74 18.90
CA THR A 35 -4.60 -2.91 18.12
C THR A 35 -3.66 -4.10 18.36
N PRO A 36 -4.20 -5.33 18.53
CA PRO A 36 -3.40 -6.51 18.86
C PRO A 36 -2.62 -7.07 17.66
N TYR A 37 -2.76 -6.46 16.48
CA TYR A 37 -2.17 -6.95 15.26
C TYR A 37 -0.66 -6.68 15.22
N GLN A 38 0.09 -7.66 14.70
CA GLN A 38 1.54 -7.56 14.50
C GLN A 38 1.91 -6.61 13.35
N GLY A 39 0.94 -6.27 12.51
CA GLY A 39 1.09 -5.33 11.43
C GLY A 39 -0.27 -4.89 10.87
N ILE A 40 -0.22 -4.00 9.88
CA ILE A 40 -1.37 -3.48 9.16
C ILE A 40 -1.13 -3.54 7.65
N GLY A 41 -2.17 -3.94 6.93
CA GLY A 41 -2.24 -3.85 5.49
C GLY A 41 -2.78 -2.49 5.09
N VAL A 42 -2.11 -1.87 4.14
CA VAL A 42 -2.39 -0.52 3.66
C VAL A 42 -2.70 -0.61 2.17
N TRP A 43 -3.89 -0.20 1.76
CA TRP A 43 -4.22 -0.16 0.33
C TRP A 43 -3.39 0.91 -0.37
N ILE A 44 -2.76 0.50 -1.47
CA ILE A 44 -2.04 1.35 -2.40
C ILE A 44 -2.82 1.30 -3.73
N ASP A 45 -2.80 2.39 -4.46
CA ASP A 45 -3.49 2.44 -5.74
C ASP A 45 -2.86 1.46 -6.74
N GLY A 46 -3.70 0.90 -7.60
CA GLY A 46 -3.32 -0.18 -8.51
C GLY A 46 -4.34 -1.31 -8.50
N LYS A 47 -5.05 -1.44 -9.62
CA LYS A 47 -5.95 -2.57 -9.90
C LYS A 47 -5.53 -3.28 -11.18
N ARG A 48 -5.34 -4.59 -11.12
CA ARG A 48 -5.01 -5.40 -12.28
C ARG A 48 -6.16 -5.41 -13.27
N LYS A 49 -5.86 -5.15 -14.54
CA LYS A 49 -6.77 -5.39 -15.66
C LYS A 49 -6.74 -6.88 -15.98
N SER A 50 -7.88 -7.56 -15.79
CA SER A 50 -7.97 -9.01 -16.03
C SER A 50 -7.51 -9.43 -17.44
N ALA A 51 -7.73 -8.56 -18.44
CA ALA A 51 -7.38 -8.83 -19.83
C ALA A 51 -5.88 -8.73 -20.14
N THR A 52 -5.14 -7.80 -19.53
CA THR A 52 -3.73 -7.54 -19.86
C THR A 52 -2.76 -7.96 -18.76
N GLN A 53 -3.25 -8.31 -17.57
CA GLN A 53 -2.47 -8.55 -16.36
C GLN A 53 -1.68 -7.32 -15.88
N GLU A 54 -1.83 -6.15 -16.51
CA GLU A 54 -1.18 -4.91 -16.12
C GLU A 54 -1.98 -4.21 -15.01
N PHE A 55 -1.30 -3.41 -14.19
CA PHE A 55 -1.95 -2.57 -13.21
C PHE A 55 -2.44 -1.26 -13.84
N GLN A 56 -3.69 -0.93 -13.56
CA GLN A 56 -4.25 0.38 -13.79
C GLN A 56 -4.23 1.15 -12.48
N PHE A 57 -3.64 2.34 -12.54
CA PHE A 57 -3.61 3.29 -11.44
C PHE A 57 -4.65 4.38 -11.70
N GLN A 58 -5.36 4.78 -10.66
CA GLN A 58 -6.29 5.92 -10.64
C GLN A 58 -5.60 7.20 -10.16
N ASP A 59 -4.45 7.10 -9.51
CA ASP A 59 -3.62 8.22 -9.10
C ASP A 59 -3.10 8.96 -10.35
N PRO A 60 -3.61 10.18 -10.65
CA PRO A 60 -3.20 10.92 -11.84
C PRO A 60 -1.80 11.53 -11.71
N TYR A 61 -1.22 11.49 -10.50
CA TYR A 61 0.11 12.04 -10.21
C TYR A 61 1.21 10.99 -10.33
N LEU A 62 0.84 9.71 -10.46
CA LEU A 62 1.76 8.61 -10.64
C LEU A 62 2.28 8.59 -12.09
N LYS A 63 3.56 8.89 -12.29
CA LYS A 63 4.26 8.91 -13.59
C LYS A 63 5.34 7.84 -13.69
N GLN A 64 5.95 7.47 -12.57
CA GLN A 64 7.06 6.54 -12.44
C GLN A 64 6.76 5.54 -11.35
N HIS A 65 6.70 4.25 -11.69
CA HIS A 65 6.45 3.18 -10.71
C HIS A 65 7.73 2.80 -9.94
N SER A 66 8.62 3.77 -9.68
CA SER A 66 9.97 3.52 -9.16
C SER A 66 10.02 3.22 -7.67
N GLY A 67 8.98 3.62 -6.92
CA GLY A 67 8.81 3.32 -5.50
C GLY A 67 8.29 1.91 -5.19
N SER A 68 8.01 1.09 -6.21
CA SER A 68 7.38 -0.21 -6.04
C SER A 68 8.37 -1.32 -5.69
N GLU A 69 8.63 -1.54 -4.40
CA GLU A 69 9.38 -2.71 -3.94
C GLU A 69 8.46 -3.90 -3.63
N TRP A 70 8.30 -4.80 -4.60
CA TRP A 70 7.49 -6.00 -4.45
C TRP A 70 8.15 -7.02 -3.52
N TYR A 71 7.36 -7.64 -2.63
CA TYR A 71 7.85 -8.72 -1.80
C TYR A 71 8.29 -9.91 -2.67
N LEU A 72 9.48 -10.46 -2.38
CA LEU A 72 10.15 -11.51 -3.16
C LEU A 72 10.39 -11.16 -4.65
N GLY A 73 10.29 -9.88 -5.03
CA GLY A 73 10.43 -9.44 -6.41
C GLY A 73 9.36 -10.00 -7.35
N LYS A 74 8.25 -10.52 -6.82
CA LYS A 74 7.20 -11.17 -7.60
C LYS A 74 5.87 -10.44 -7.47
N ILE A 75 5.28 -10.17 -8.62
CA ILE A 75 3.88 -9.77 -8.73
C ILE A 75 3.04 -11.05 -8.58
N GLY A 76 2.37 -11.24 -7.44
CA GLY A 76 1.49 -12.40 -7.20
C GLY A 76 0.20 -12.34 -8.04
N THR A 77 -0.71 -13.29 -7.85
CA THR A 77 -1.97 -13.41 -8.62
C THR A 77 -3.11 -12.50 -8.16
N GLY A 78 -2.89 -11.64 -7.16
CA GLY A 78 -3.90 -10.69 -6.70
C GLY A 78 -4.22 -9.58 -7.71
N ASP A 79 -5.40 -9.00 -7.55
CA ASP A 79 -5.95 -7.95 -8.42
C ASP A 79 -5.75 -6.53 -7.86
N CYS A 80 -5.44 -6.38 -6.58
CA CYS A 80 -5.21 -5.07 -5.95
C CYS A 80 -3.85 -5.03 -5.25
N VAL A 81 -3.28 -3.83 -5.12
CA VAL A 81 -1.98 -3.61 -4.48
C VAL A 81 -2.14 -3.24 -3.00
N ARG A 82 -1.29 -3.84 -2.16
CA ARG A 82 -1.26 -3.58 -0.72
C ARG A 82 0.17 -3.49 -0.24
N MET A 83 0.46 -2.54 0.65
CA MET A 83 1.69 -2.49 1.41
C MET A 83 1.46 -3.10 2.81
N MET A 84 2.38 -3.92 3.30
CA MET A 84 2.31 -4.41 4.68
C MET A 84 3.32 -3.67 5.56
N ILE A 85 2.85 -3.16 6.70
CA ILE A 85 3.70 -2.52 7.71
C ILE A 85 3.62 -3.32 8.99
N PHE A 86 4.77 -3.64 9.58
CA PHE A 86 4.86 -4.47 10.78
C PHE A 86 5.38 -3.68 11.97
N ARG A 87 4.96 -4.06 13.17
CA ARG A 87 5.53 -3.55 14.43
C ARG A 87 7.00 -3.93 14.56
N ASN A 88 7.34 -5.17 14.18
CA ASN A 88 8.72 -5.60 14.04
C ASN A 88 9.25 -5.13 12.67
N THR A 89 10.01 -4.03 12.67
CA THR A 89 10.57 -3.45 11.44
C THR A 89 11.64 -4.31 10.78
N GLY A 90 12.16 -5.33 11.48
CA GLY A 90 13.08 -6.33 10.92
C GLY A 90 12.41 -7.41 10.07
N ASP A 91 11.07 -7.43 9.97
CA ASP A 91 10.36 -8.33 9.07
C ASP A 91 10.68 -7.98 7.60
N SER A 92 11.08 -8.97 6.80
CA SER A 92 11.47 -8.78 5.40
C SER A 92 10.33 -8.31 4.49
N ARG A 93 9.07 -8.44 4.96
CA ARG A 93 7.86 -7.97 4.29
C ARG A 93 7.56 -6.50 4.58
N ASN A 94 8.22 -5.90 5.57
CA ASN A 94 7.92 -4.56 6.04
C ASN A 94 8.17 -3.50 4.96
N GLY A 95 7.11 -2.76 4.60
CA GLY A 95 7.14 -1.76 3.53
C GLY A 95 7.16 -2.34 2.12
N LYS A 96 6.97 -3.65 1.95
CA LYS A 96 6.92 -4.26 0.62
C LYS A 96 5.50 -4.27 0.08
N LEU A 97 5.40 -4.23 -1.25
CA LEU A 97 4.14 -4.34 -1.98
C LEU A 97 3.77 -5.81 -2.24
N PHE A 98 2.48 -6.07 -2.14
CA PHE A 98 1.84 -7.35 -2.36
C PHE A 98 0.67 -7.17 -3.31
N THR A 99 0.37 -8.23 -4.06
CA THR A 99 -0.91 -8.33 -4.75
C THR A 99 -1.84 -9.19 -3.94
N VAL A 100 -3.07 -8.71 -3.72
CA VAL A 100 -4.11 -9.41 -2.97
C VAL A 100 -5.43 -9.38 -3.74
N LYS A 101 -6.36 -10.26 -3.41
CA LYS A 101 -7.74 -10.10 -3.89
C LYS A 101 -8.29 -8.78 -3.35
N CYS A 102 -8.94 -7.98 -4.18
CA CYS A 102 -9.48 -6.69 -3.76
C CYS A 102 -10.53 -6.80 -2.64
N SER A 103 -11.21 -7.94 -2.53
CA SER A 103 -12.16 -8.24 -1.44
C SER A 103 -11.50 -8.77 -0.16
N SER A 104 -10.17 -8.96 -0.17
CA SER A 104 -9.45 -9.50 0.98
C SER A 104 -9.35 -8.46 2.08
N THR A 105 -9.82 -8.82 3.28
CA THR A 105 -9.70 -8.00 4.48
C THR A 105 -8.48 -8.37 5.33
N MET A 106 -7.80 -9.47 4.99
CA MET A 106 -6.65 -9.99 5.73
C MET A 106 -5.80 -10.90 4.84
N GLU A 107 -4.48 -10.80 4.94
CA GLU A 107 -3.53 -11.66 4.24
C GLU A 107 -2.32 -11.86 5.17
N GLU A 108 -1.80 -13.08 5.29
CA GLU A 108 -0.68 -13.44 6.17
C GLU A 108 -0.86 -12.97 7.64
N TYR A 109 -2.09 -13.06 8.19
CA TYR A 109 -2.47 -12.58 9.52
C TYR A 109 -2.36 -11.07 9.74
N VAL A 110 -2.21 -10.32 8.65
CA VAL A 110 -2.17 -8.85 8.65
C VAL A 110 -3.50 -8.31 8.11
N PRO A 111 -4.36 -7.73 8.96
CA PRO A 111 -5.62 -7.16 8.52
C PRO A 111 -5.36 -5.90 7.68
N THR A 112 -6.14 -5.72 6.62
CA THR A 112 -6.13 -4.48 5.85
C THR A 112 -7.07 -3.47 6.50
N SER A 113 -6.52 -2.39 7.06
CA SER A 113 -7.32 -1.40 7.79
C SER A 113 -6.88 0.05 7.56
N ALA A 114 -6.00 0.29 6.59
CA ALA A 114 -5.60 1.64 6.22
C ALA A 114 -5.59 1.85 4.69
N VAL A 115 -5.70 3.11 4.31
CA VAL A 115 -5.44 3.63 2.96
C VAL A 115 -4.49 4.81 3.12
N ILE A 116 -3.60 5.04 2.17
CA ILE A 116 -2.80 6.28 2.14
C ILE A 116 -3.38 7.17 1.05
N CYS A 117 -3.73 8.39 1.45
CA CYS A 117 -4.25 9.40 0.55
C CYS A 117 -3.14 10.38 0.20
N GLY A 118 -2.94 10.64 -1.10
CA GLY A 118 -1.99 11.61 -1.62
C GLY A 118 -2.68 12.79 -2.29
N THR A 119 -2.09 13.97 -2.14
CA THR A 119 -2.40 15.20 -2.88
C THR A 119 -1.11 15.73 -3.51
N PRO A 120 -1.19 16.45 -4.64
CA PRO A 120 -0.01 17.12 -5.18
C PRO A 120 0.50 18.15 -4.16
N ALA A 121 1.82 18.30 -4.07
CA ALA A 121 2.43 19.40 -3.33
C ALA A 121 2.15 20.71 -4.08
N GLU A 122 1.75 21.75 -3.33
CA GLU A 122 1.59 23.12 -3.84
C GLU A 122 2.95 23.82 -4.05
#